data_AF-A0A2X4UZ51-F1
#
_entry.id   AF-A0A2X4UZ51-F1
#
_cell.length_a   1.000
_cell.length_b   1.000
_cell.length_c   1.000
_cell.angle_alpha   90.00
_cell.angle_beta   90.00
_cell.angle_gamma   90.00
#
_symmetry.space_group_name_H-M   'P 1'
#
loop_
_entity.id
_entity.type
_entity.pdbx_description
1 polymer ?
#
loop_
_entity_poly.entity_id
_entity_poly.type
_entity_poly.pdbx_seq_one_letter_code
_entity_poly.pdbx_strand_id
1 'polypeptide(L)' 'MGLTEKEAKEKGISYETSTFPWAASGRAFASDCADGMTKLIFDKETHRIIGGAIVGTNGGELLGEIGLAIEMGL' A
#
# COMPACT_ATOMS: atom_id res chain seq x y z
N MET A 1 6.28 1.59 3.69
CA MET A 1 7.34 2.06 2.77
C MET A 1 6.86 3.34 2.09
N GLY A 2 7.75 4.27 1.79
CA GLY A 2 7.38 5.57 1.18
C GLY A 2 6.72 6.55 2.17
N LEU A 3 5.97 7.51 1.63
CA LEU A 3 5.31 8.57 2.40
C LEU A 3 4.04 8.07 3.10
N THR A 4 3.75 8.64 4.25
CA THR A 4 2.44 8.55 4.90
C THR A 4 1.51 9.66 4.41
N GLU A 5 0.20 9.51 4.63
CA GLU A 5 -0.79 10.56 4.34
C GLU A 5 -0.50 11.88 5.06
N LYS A 6 0.05 11.78 6.28
CA LYS A 6 0.45 12.94 7.07
C LYS A 6 1.61 13.67 6.39
N GLU A 7 2.66 12.94 6.01
CA GLU A 7 3.82 13.53 5.32
C GLU A 7 3.45 14.08 3.94
N ALA A 8 2.59 13.38 3.18
CA ALA A 8 2.10 13.86 1.89
C ALA A 8 1.33 15.18 2.05
N LYS A 9 0.47 15.28 3.08
CA LYS A 9 -0.27 16.50 3.40
C LYS A 9 0.67 17.64 3.84
N GLU A 10 1.67 17.35 4.67
CA GLU A 10 2.66 18.34 5.13
C GLU A 10 3.54 18.86 3.97
N LYS A 11 3.81 18.02 2.97
CA LYS A 11 4.55 18.39 1.75
C LYS A 11 3.69 19.06 0.68
N GLY A 12 2.38 19.21 0.90
CA GLY A 12 1.46 19.79 -0.07
C GLY A 12 1.23 18.91 -1.31
N ILE A 13 1.51 17.61 -1.23
CA ILE A 13 1.30 16.65 -2.33
C ILE A 13 -0.17 16.27 -2.37
N SER A 14 -0.80 16.41 -3.55
CA SER A 14 -2.16 15.96 -3.78
C SER A 14 -2.18 14.43 -3.90
N TYR A 15 -2.77 13.74 -2.92
CA TYR A 15 -2.75 12.28 -2.88
C TYR A 15 -4.14 11.66 -2.81
N GLU A 16 -4.26 10.44 -3.34
CA GLU A 16 -5.39 9.54 -3.14
C GLU A 16 -4.93 8.28 -2.41
N THR A 17 -5.86 7.59 -1.75
CA THR A 17 -5.55 6.32 -1.08
C THR A 17 -6.51 5.23 -1.48
N SER A 18 -6.00 4.01 -1.55
CA SER A 18 -6.79 2.80 -1.74
C SER A 18 -6.48 1.82 -0.62
N THR A 19 -7.51 1.23 -0.04
CA THR A 19 -7.37 0.23 1.02
C THR A 19 -8.09 -1.04 0.58
N PHE A 20 -7.38 -2.16 0.62
CA PHE A 20 -7.89 -3.47 0.27
C PHE A 20 -7.84 -4.40 1.48
N PRO A 21 -9.00 -4.83 2.02
CA PRO A 21 -9.05 -5.80 3.11
C PRO A 21 -8.70 -7.20 2.58
N TRP A 22 -7.84 -7.93 3.29
CA TRP A 22 -7.43 -9.28 2.87
C TRP A 22 -8.55 -10.30 3.01
N ALA A 23 -9.54 -10.03 3.85
CA ALA A 23 -10.82 -10.74 3.90
C ALA A 23 -11.67 -10.58 2.62
N ALA A 24 -11.20 -9.88 1.58
CA ALA A 24 -11.79 -9.91 0.24
C ALA A 24 -10.94 -10.72 -0.76
N SER A 25 -9.80 -11.27 -0.34
CA SER A 25 -8.92 -12.08 -1.17
C SER A 25 -9.19 -13.57 -0.96
N GLY A 26 -9.69 -14.25 -1.99
CA GLY A 26 -9.85 -15.70 -1.97
C GLY A 26 -8.53 -16.44 -1.69
N ARG A 27 -7.39 -15.89 -2.14
CA ARG A 27 -6.07 -16.44 -1.81
C ARG A 27 -5.75 -16.29 -0.33
N ALA A 28 -5.98 -15.11 0.26
CA ALA A 28 -5.69 -14.89 1.68
C ALA A 28 -6.57 -15.78 2.58
N PHE A 29 -7.85 -15.98 2.20
CA PHE A 29 -8.71 -16.96 2.85
C PHE A 29 -8.18 -18.40 2.73
N ALA A 30 -7.81 -18.83 1.52
CA ALA A 30 -7.30 -20.18 1.29
C ALA A 30 -5.95 -20.44 2.01
N SER A 31 -5.19 -19.39 2.30
CA SER A 31 -3.90 -19.44 2.99
C SER A 31 -3.98 -19.12 4.48
N ASP A 32 -5.18 -19.06 5.07
CA ASP A 32 -5.42 -18.76 6.49
C ASP A 32 -4.73 -17.45 6.97
N CYS A 33 -4.68 -16.45 6.09
CA CYS A 33 -4.08 -15.14 6.34
C CYS A 33 -5.02 -13.99 5.96
N ALA A 34 -6.33 -14.19 6.03
CA ALA A 34 -7.33 -13.18 5.68
C ALA A 34 -7.40 -12.00 6.68
N ASP A 35 -6.83 -12.15 7.88
CA ASP A 35 -6.73 -11.05 8.84
C ASP A 35 -5.58 -10.11 8.44
N GLY A 36 -5.95 -9.00 7.82
CA GLY A 36 -5.00 -8.02 7.31
C GLY A 36 -5.60 -7.04 6.31
N MET A 37 -4.77 -6.08 5.90
CA MET A 37 -5.09 -5.11 4.87
C MET A 37 -3.83 -4.60 4.18
N THR A 38 -4.02 -4.16 2.93
CA THR A 38 -3.03 -3.36 2.20
C THR A 38 -3.61 -1.98 1.96
N LYS A 39 -2.83 -0.94 2.27
CA LYS A 39 -3.14 0.44 1.94
C LYS A 39 -2.05 1.00 1.02
N LEU A 40 -2.46 1.62 -0.08
CA LEU A 40 -1.59 2.31 -1.01
C LEU A 40 -1.95 3.79 -1.05
N ILE A 41 -0.94 4.62 -1.31
CA ILE A 41 -1.04 6.07 -1.43
C ILE A 41 -0.46 6.44 -2.78
N PHE A 42 -1.25 7.15 -3.57
CA PHE A 42 -0.91 7.56 -4.92
C PHE A 42 -0.87 9.07 -5.02
N ASP A 43 0.03 9.59 -5.83
CA ASP A 43 0.00 10.99 -6.26
C ASP A 43 -1.11 11.18 -7.31
N LYS A 44 -2.00 12.16 -7.12
CA LYS A 44 -3.17 12.34 -8.00
C LYS A 44 -2.83 12.86 -9.39
N GLU A 45 -1.68 13.49 -9.56
CA GLU A 45 -1.30 14.10 -10.84
C GLU A 45 -0.60 13.08 -11.73
N THR A 46 0.27 12.28 -11.13
CA THR A 46 1.12 11.31 -11.83
C THR A 46 0.60 9.88 -11.76
N HIS A 47 -0.37 9.62 -10.89
CA HIS A 47 -0.90 8.28 -10.55
C HIS A 47 0.17 7.29 -10.03
N ARG A 48 1.33 7.80 -9.62
CA ARG A 48 2.42 6.97 -9.09
C ARG A 48 2.19 6.60 -7.65
N ILE A 49 2.63 5.41 -7.27
CA ILE A 49 2.68 4.97 -5.88
C ILE A 49 3.77 5.77 -5.15
N ILE A 50 3.36 6.53 -4.14
CA ILE A 50 4.26 7.34 -3.29
C ILE A 50 4.42 6.76 -1.89
N GLY A 51 3.60 5.78 -1.53
CA GLY A 51 3.67 5.11 -0.24
C GLY A 51 2.68 3.96 -0.11
N GLY A 52 2.90 3.15 0.91
CA GLY A 52 2.00 2.07 1.23
C GLY A 52 2.35 1.35 2.53
N ALA A 53 1.34 0.65 3.05
CA ALA A 53 1.40 -0.12 4.27
C ALA A 53 0.72 -1.47 4.07
N ILE A 54 1.28 -2.49 4.71
CA ILE A 54 0.71 -3.83 4.76
C ILE A 54 0.66 -4.25 6.23
N VAL A 55 -0.48 -4.77 6.64
CA VAL A 55 -0.70 -5.35 7.97
C VAL A 55 -1.32 -6.71 7.77
N GLY A 56 -0.77 -7.75 8.41
CA GLY A 56 -1.26 -9.12 8.32
C GLY A 56 -0.13 -10.14 8.36
N THR A 57 -0.49 -11.42 8.46
CA THR A 57 0.46 -12.54 8.45
C THR A 57 1.32 -12.50 7.19
N ASN A 58 2.64 -12.60 7.33
CA ASN A 58 3.63 -12.51 6.25
C ASN A 58 3.63 -11.16 5.47
N GLY A 59 3.02 -10.11 6.02
CA GLY A 59 2.96 -8.80 5.35
C GLY A 59 4.32 -8.18 5.02
N GLY A 60 5.37 -8.52 5.77
CA GLY A 60 6.74 -8.10 5.49
C GLY A 60 7.30 -8.62 4.16
N GLU A 61 6.88 -9.81 3.72
CA GLU A 61 7.31 -10.39 2.43
C GLU A 61 6.70 -9.62 1.25
N LEU A 62 5.47 -9.15 1.40
CA LEU A 62 4.77 -8.35 0.39
C LEU A 62 5.21 -6.89 0.39
N LEU A 63 5.81 -6.40 1.48
CA LEU A 63 6.22 -5.01 1.61
C LEU A 63 7.31 -4.63 0.59
N GLY A 64 8.12 -5.60 0.16
CA GLY A 64 9.15 -5.42 -0.86
C GLY A 64 8.59 -4.94 -2.20
N GLU A 65 7.41 -5.44 -2.60
CA GLU A 65 6.74 -5.06 -3.85
C GLU A 65 6.31 -3.58 -3.83
N ILE A 66 5.89 -3.06 -2.66
CA ILE A 66 5.59 -1.62 -2.52
C ILE A 66 6.87 -0.79 -2.69
N GLY A 67 7.99 -1.26 -2.12
CA GLY A 67 9.29 -0.62 -2.32
C GLY A 67 9.68 -0.59 -3.79
N LEU A 68 9.57 -1.72 -4.48
CA LEU A 68 9.86 -1.83 -5.91
C LEU A 68 8.98 -0.89 -6.74
N ALA A 69 7.68 -0.81 -6.44
CA ALA A 69 6.76 0.08 -7.14
C ALA A 69 7.17 1.55 -7.03
N ILE A 70 7.59 1.98 -5.84
CA ILE A 70 8.08 3.35 -5.60
C ILE A 70 9.37 3.61 -6.38
N GLU A 71 10.34 2.68 -6.36
CA GLU A 71 11.62 2.82 -7.05
C GLU A 71 11.47 2.85 -8.59
N MET A 72 10.54 2.05 -9.12
CA MET A 72 10.25 2.02 -10.56
C MET A 72 9.34 3.15 -11.02
N GLY A 73 8.76 3.92 -10.09
CA GLY A 73 7.81 4.99 -10.40
C GLY A 73 6.52 4.48 -11.05
N LEU A 74 6.07 3.30 -10.63
CA LEU A 74 4.83 2.64 -11.06
C LEU A 74 3.58 3.28 -10.45
#